data_AF-A0A7C5GBV4-F1
#
_entry.id   AF-A0A7C5GBV4-F1
#
_cell.length_a   1.000
_cell.length_b   1.000
_cell.length_c   1.000
_cell.angle_alpha   90.00
_cell.angle_beta   90.00
_cell.angle_gamma   90.00
#
_symmetry.space_group_name_H-M   'P 1'
#
loop_
_entity.id
_entity.type
_entity.pdbx_description
1 polymer ?
#
loop_
_entity_poly.entity_id
_entity_poly.type
_entity_poly.pdbx_seq_one_letter_code
_entity_poly.pdbx_strand_id
1 'polypeptide(L)'
;MDFQRTYYDERWVDPYSEEVWDYIASIAQELHERGFDEIQFDYIRFPTDGINLSDARYRWRDPGMDMESAIISFMNHVRSHVSAPISIDIYGANGWYHTGARTGQEVEVLSRYVDVICPMYYPSHFEQTFLANPPEDQRPYRIYYQGIRRTNHIARGKIIVRPYVQSFYMNVAYDRKYYNADYVRKEVDGVRDAGDGGLTFWNNGGRYDEIPNPEPVKAAQGPARPKLLD
;
A
#
# COMPACT_ATOMS: atom_id res chain seq x y z
N MET A 1 -9.52 -6.51 -35.23
CA MET A 1 -8.40 -6.16 -34.33
C MET A 1 -7.78 -7.46 -33.89
N ASP A 2 -6.55 -7.74 -34.35
CA ASP A 2 -5.79 -8.88 -33.85
C ASP A 2 -5.29 -8.51 -32.44
N PHE A 3 -5.74 -9.26 -31.44
CA PHE A 3 -5.20 -9.12 -30.08
C PHE A 3 -3.85 -9.85 -30.04
N GLN A 4 -2.76 -9.08 -30.10
CA GLN A 4 -1.42 -9.63 -29.90
C GLN A 4 -1.28 -10.02 -28.42
N ARG A 5 -1.29 -11.33 -28.14
CA ARG A 5 -1.06 -11.84 -26.79
C ARG A 5 0.37 -11.49 -26.36
N THR A 6 0.48 -10.70 -25.30
CA THR A 6 1.76 -10.41 -24.66
C THR A 6 1.90 -11.37 -23.48
N TYR A 7 2.94 -12.21 -23.50
CA TYR A 7 3.25 -13.11 -22.39
C TYR A 7 4.19 -12.39 -21.42
N TYR A 8 3.76 -12.24 -20.18
CA TYR A 8 4.62 -11.78 -19.09
C TYR A 8 5.17 -13.02 -18.36
N ASP A 9 6.49 -13.17 -18.21
CA ASP A 9 7.10 -14.25 -17.41
C ASP A 9 7.12 -13.85 -15.93
N GLU A 10 5.92 -13.66 -15.35
CA GLU A 10 5.78 -13.49 -13.91
C GLU A 10 5.60 -14.87 -13.26
N ARG A 11 6.48 -15.19 -12.30
CA ARG A 11 6.45 -16.47 -11.59
C ARG A 11 5.99 -16.25 -10.16
N TRP A 12 5.09 -17.11 -9.72
CA TRP A 12 4.47 -17.03 -8.41
C TRP A 12 4.85 -18.24 -7.57
N VAL A 13 5.19 -17.97 -6.31
CA VAL A 13 5.25 -18.99 -5.27
C VAL A 13 3.84 -19.32 -4.79
N ASP A 14 3.65 -20.49 -4.19
CA ASP A 14 2.36 -20.87 -3.58
C ASP A 14 2.16 -20.08 -2.28
N PRO A 15 1.20 -19.14 -2.20
CA PRO A 15 1.04 -18.30 -1.00
C PRO A 15 0.52 -19.06 0.22
N TYR A 16 0.14 -20.34 0.08
CA TYR A 16 -0.21 -21.21 1.20
C TYR A 16 0.99 -21.99 1.77
N SER A 17 2.19 -21.84 1.18
CA SER A 17 3.36 -22.61 1.59
C SER A 17 4.04 -22.00 2.82
N GLU A 18 3.98 -22.70 3.96
CA GLU A 18 4.72 -22.30 5.17
C GLU A 18 6.23 -22.23 4.94
N GLU A 19 6.80 -23.10 4.10
CA GLU A 19 8.23 -23.03 3.71
C GLU A 19 8.58 -21.69 3.04
N VAL A 20 7.68 -21.16 2.22
CA VAL A 20 7.84 -19.83 1.60
C VAL A 20 7.71 -18.73 2.66
N TRP A 21 6.79 -18.89 3.61
CA TRP A 21 6.62 -17.94 4.72
C TRP A 21 7.85 -17.87 5.61
N ASP A 22 8.39 -19.03 6.01
CA ASP A 22 9.61 -19.18 6.80
C ASP A 22 10.79 -18.50 6.11
N TYR A 23 10.95 -18.73 4.80
CA TYR A 23 12.01 -18.13 4.00
C TYR A 23 11.91 -16.61 3.97
N ILE A 24 10.72 -16.08 3.70
CA ILE A 24 10.48 -14.62 3.66
C ILE A 24 10.69 -13.99 5.04
N ALA A 25 10.17 -14.60 6.11
CA ALA A 25 10.34 -14.11 7.47
C ALA A 25 11.80 -14.13 7.92
N SER A 26 12.55 -15.18 7.54
CA SER A 26 13.98 -15.28 7.85
C SER A 26 14.79 -14.17 7.19
N ILE A 27 14.51 -13.86 5.91
CA ILE A 27 15.18 -12.74 5.22
C ILE A 27 14.79 -11.40 5.86
N ALA A 28 13.51 -11.20 6.18
CA ALA A 28 13.05 -9.98 6.83
C ALA A 28 13.74 -9.75 8.18
N GLN A 29 13.86 -10.80 8.99
CA GLN A 29 14.59 -10.73 10.27
C GLN A 29 16.09 -10.50 10.05
N GLU A 30 16.72 -11.15 9.07
CA GLU A 30 18.13 -10.92 8.72
C GLU A 30 18.37 -9.46 8.30
N LEU A 31 17.49 -8.87 7.48
CA LEU A 31 17.57 -7.46 7.09
C LEU A 31 17.47 -6.54 8.31
N HIS A 32 16.55 -6.84 9.24
CA HIS A 32 16.46 -6.07 10.48
C HIS A 32 17.74 -6.14 11.31
N GLU A 33 18.32 -7.34 11.48
CA GLU A 33 19.59 -7.54 12.18
C GLU A 33 20.78 -6.84 11.50
N ARG A 34 20.69 -6.59 10.20
CA ARG A 34 21.66 -5.80 9.42
C ARG A 34 21.47 -4.28 9.56
N GLY A 35 20.46 -3.82 10.29
CA GLY A 35 20.27 -2.42 10.64
C GLY A 35 19.18 -1.70 9.86
N PHE A 36 18.31 -2.40 9.13
CA PHE A 36 17.09 -1.79 8.59
C PHE A 36 16.06 -1.58 9.71
N ASP A 37 15.61 -0.33 9.89
CA ASP A 37 14.73 0.07 11.00
C ASP A 37 13.24 -0.33 10.80
N GLU A 38 12.85 -0.73 9.59
CA GLU A 38 11.49 -1.12 9.20
C GLU A 38 11.57 -2.11 8.03
N ILE A 39 10.69 -3.11 8.00
CA ILE A 39 10.54 -4.02 6.86
C ILE A 39 9.16 -3.80 6.23
N GLN A 40 9.17 -3.39 4.97
CA GLN A 40 7.98 -3.18 4.17
C GLN A 40 7.74 -4.34 3.22
N PHE A 41 6.56 -4.96 3.31
CA PHE A 41 6.13 -6.01 2.39
C PHE A 41 5.24 -5.41 1.31
N ASP A 42 5.79 -5.37 0.10
CA ASP A 42 5.06 -4.92 -1.08
C ASP A 42 4.15 -6.03 -1.63
N TYR A 43 2.96 -5.65 -2.10
CA TYR A 43 2.00 -6.50 -2.81
C TYR A 43 1.82 -7.92 -2.24
N ILE A 44 1.41 -8.04 -0.96
CA ILE A 44 0.98 -9.34 -0.41
C ILE A 44 -0.38 -9.71 -1.01
N ARG A 45 -0.37 -10.57 -2.04
CA ARG A 45 -1.57 -10.95 -2.79
C ARG A 45 -1.42 -12.29 -3.51
N PHE A 46 -2.54 -12.78 -4.00
CA PHE A 46 -2.59 -13.82 -5.04
C PHE A 46 -2.48 -13.19 -6.45
N PRO A 47 -2.14 -13.98 -7.48
CA PRO A 47 -2.22 -13.53 -8.87
C PRO A 47 -3.62 -12.96 -9.18
N THR A 48 -3.68 -11.73 -9.67
CA THR A 48 -4.93 -11.03 -10.03
C THR A 48 -5.12 -10.85 -11.53
N ASP A 49 -4.05 -11.05 -12.30
CA ASP A 49 -3.99 -10.74 -13.73
C ASP A 49 -3.46 -11.93 -14.52
N GLY A 50 -4.04 -12.17 -15.70
CA GLY A 50 -3.66 -13.27 -16.58
C GLY A 50 -4.86 -14.04 -17.14
N ILE A 51 -4.74 -14.51 -18.38
CA ILE A 51 -5.79 -15.34 -19.01
C ILE A 51 -5.87 -16.76 -18.42
N ASN A 52 -4.82 -17.18 -17.71
CA ASN A 52 -4.62 -18.50 -17.14
C ASN A 52 -4.76 -18.52 -15.61
N LEU A 53 -5.38 -17.50 -14.99
CA LEU A 53 -5.59 -17.48 -13.54
C LEU A 53 -6.34 -18.71 -13.03
N SER A 54 -7.25 -19.27 -13.85
CA SER A 54 -7.97 -20.52 -13.55
C SER A 54 -7.06 -21.75 -13.49
N ASP A 55 -5.85 -21.66 -14.03
CA ASP A 55 -4.90 -22.76 -14.11
C ASP A 55 -3.98 -22.80 -12.89
N ALA A 56 -4.01 -21.75 -12.04
CA ALA A 56 -3.27 -21.72 -10.79
C ALA A 56 -3.67 -22.91 -9.89
N ARG A 57 -2.66 -23.57 -9.30
CA ARG A 57 -2.84 -24.69 -8.37
C ARG A 57 -2.04 -24.41 -7.11
N TYR A 58 -2.70 -24.53 -5.97
CA TYR A 58 -2.11 -24.31 -4.64
C TYR A 58 -2.08 -25.66 -3.92
N ARG A 59 -0.89 -26.27 -3.86
CA ARG A 59 -0.70 -27.62 -3.30
C ARG A 59 -0.67 -27.62 -1.78
N TRP A 60 -0.34 -26.47 -1.18
CA TRP A 60 -0.23 -26.30 0.27
C TRP A 60 -1.49 -25.73 0.90
N ARG A 61 -2.56 -25.58 0.12
CA ARG A 61 -3.84 -25.06 0.60
C ARG A 61 -4.56 -26.10 1.47
N ASP A 62 -4.74 -25.76 2.74
CA ASP A 62 -5.56 -26.57 3.64
C ASP A 62 -7.04 -26.61 3.21
N PRO A 63 -7.75 -27.73 3.47
CA PRO A 63 -9.17 -27.85 3.18
C PRO A 63 -9.99 -26.72 3.82
N GLY A 64 -10.65 -25.92 2.99
CA GLY A 64 -11.53 -24.82 3.44
C GLY A 64 -10.83 -23.49 3.67
N MET A 65 -9.50 -23.42 3.59
CA MET A 65 -8.76 -22.15 3.71
C MET A 65 -9.00 -21.29 2.47
N ASP A 66 -9.38 -20.03 2.62
CA ASP A 66 -9.50 -19.08 1.51
C ASP A 66 -8.26 -18.18 1.38
N MET A 67 -8.23 -17.37 0.32
CA MET A 67 -7.09 -16.48 0.02
C MET A 67 -6.86 -15.44 1.12
N GLU A 68 -7.94 -14.94 1.72
CA GLU A 68 -7.86 -14.00 2.84
C GLU A 68 -7.22 -14.67 4.06
N SER A 69 -7.68 -15.88 4.42
CA SER A 69 -7.09 -16.66 5.50
C SER A 69 -5.60 -16.97 5.27
N ALA A 70 -5.20 -17.20 4.02
CA ALA A 70 -3.78 -17.41 3.67
C ALA A 70 -2.93 -16.16 3.95
N ILE A 71 -3.40 -14.99 3.52
CA ILE A 71 -2.72 -13.71 3.76
C ILE A 71 -2.66 -13.41 5.26
N ILE A 72 -3.75 -13.63 6.00
CA ILE A 72 -3.78 -13.45 7.46
C ILE A 72 -2.77 -14.39 8.14
N SER A 73 -2.71 -15.65 7.71
CA SER A 73 -1.82 -16.65 8.29
C SER A 73 -0.36 -16.31 8.03
N PHE A 74 -0.04 -15.88 6.81
CA PHE A 74 1.27 -15.34 6.46
C PHE A 74 1.63 -14.12 7.33
N MET A 75 0.72 -13.15 7.47
CA MET A 75 0.99 -11.97 8.30
C MET A 75 1.18 -12.29 9.78
N ASN A 76 0.39 -13.22 10.31
CA ASN A 76 0.57 -13.73 11.67
C ASN A 76 1.94 -14.42 11.82
N HIS A 77 2.33 -15.23 10.83
CA HIS A 77 3.62 -15.91 10.80
C HIS A 77 4.79 -14.93 10.75
N VAL A 78 4.75 -13.94 9.85
CA VAL A 78 5.80 -12.90 9.78
C VAL A 78 5.86 -12.13 11.10
N ARG A 79 4.71 -11.72 11.66
CA ARG A 79 4.68 -10.97 12.91
C ARG A 79 5.28 -11.76 14.09
N SER A 80 5.16 -13.09 14.12
CA SER A 80 5.74 -13.92 15.18
C SER A 80 7.23 -14.18 15.03
N HIS A 81 7.82 -13.98 13.84
CA HIS A 81 9.22 -14.29 13.54
C HIS A 81 10.10 -13.06 13.31
N VAL A 82 9.51 -11.95 12.89
CA VAL A 82 10.21 -10.70 12.61
C VAL A 82 10.01 -9.74 13.77
N SER A 83 11.09 -9.14 14.28
CA SER A 83 11.05 -8.18 15.39
C SER A 83 11.00 -6.71 14.96
N ALA A 84 11.26 -6.44 13.67
CA ALA A 84 11.18 -5.09 13.09
C ALA A 84 9.75 -4.53 13.10
N PRO A 85 9.57 -3.20 13.09
CA PRO A 85 8.35 -2.58 12.59
C PRO A 85 8.00 -3.11 11.19
N ILE A 86 6.74 -3.49 11.00
CA ILE A 86 6.24 -4.05 9.74
C ILE A 86 5.33 -3.03 9.07
N SER A 87 5.62 -2.76 7.80
CA SER A 87 4.74 -2.01 6.90
C SER A 87 4.27 -2.88 5.73
N ILE A 88 3.11 -2.56 5.18
CA ILE A 88 2.54 -3.29 4.05
C ILE A 88 1.93 -2.36 3.00
N ASP A 89 2.07 -2.74 1.74
CA ASP A 89 1.47 -2.03 0.62
C ASP A 89 0.12 -2.64 0.25
N ILE A 90 -0.88 -1.78 0.11
CA ILE A 90 -2.22 -2.18 -0.31
C ILE A 90 -2.70 -1.34 -1.48
N TYR A 91 -3.61 -1.90 -2.28
CA TYR A 91 -4.30 -1.13 -3.30
C TYR A 91 -5.01 0.09 -2.69
N GLY A 92 -4.97 1.22 -3.39
CA GLY A 92 -5.64 2.44 -2.93
C GLY A 92 -7.13 2.22 -2.64
N ALA A 93 -7.81 1.40 -3.45
CA ALA A 93 -9.21 1.05 -3.24
C ALA A 93 -9.46 0.35 -1.88
N ASN A 94 -8.54 -0.50 -1.42
CA ASN A 94 -8.62 -1.20 -0.15
C ASN A 94 -8.44 -0.26 1.05
N GLY A 95 -7.67 0.82 0.90
CA GLY A 95 -7.63 1.88 1.90
C GLY A 95 -8.94 2.68 1.97
N TRP A 96 -9.69 2.72 0.86
CA TRP A 96 -10.92 3.48 0.73
C TRP A 96 -12.18 2.69 1.07
N TYR A 97 -12.21 1.37 0.92
CA TYR A 97 -13.43 0.58 1.04
C TYR A 97 -13.16 -0.71 1.81
N HIS A 98 -14.20 -1.23 2.47
CA HIS A 98 -14.25 -2.65 2.82
C HIS A 98 -14.50 -3.41 1.51
N THR A 99 -13.45 -3.97 0.93
CA THR A 99 -13.48 -4.59 -0.39
C THR A 99 -13.88 -6.08 -0.37
N GLY A 100 -13.85 -6.68 0.82
CA GLY A 100 -14.04 -8.10 1.09
C GLY A 100 -12.87 -8.96 0.61
N ALA A 101 -13.03 -10.28 0.69
CA ALA A 101 -12.02 -11.29 0.40
C ALA A 101 -11.42 -11.31 -1.03
N ARG A 102 -11.82 -10.41 -1.94
CA ARG A 102 -11.38 -10.42 -3.35
C ARG A 102 -9.86 -10.24 -3.52
N THR A 103 -9.25 -9.46 -2.64
CA THR A 103 -7.80 -9.20 -2.62
C THR A 103 -7.14 -9.70 -1.34
N GLY A 104 -7.93 -10.02 -0.31
CA GLY A 104 -7.46 -10.40 1.03
C GLY A 104 -6.72 -9.28 1.78
N GLN A 105 -6.79 -8.04 1.29
CA GLN A 105 -6.11 -6.88 1.88
C GLN A 105 -7.08 -6.00 2.68
N GLU A 106 -7.78 -6.56 3.65
CA GLU A 106 -8.72 -5.82 4.50
C GLU A 106 -7.98 -5.08 5.63
N VAL A 107 -8.02 -3.74 5.60
CA VAL A 107 -7.33 -2.86 6.56
C VAL A 107 -7.67 -3.20 8.02
N GLU A 108 -8.96 -3.45 8.33
CA GLU A 108 -9.39 -3.77 9.69
C GLU A 108 -8.74 -5.06 10.22
N VAL A 109 -8.50 -6.03 9.33
CA VAL A 109 -7.89 -7.31 9.68
C VAL A 109 -6.37 -7.16 9.76
N LEU A 110 -5.76 -6.60 8.72
CA LEU A 110 -4.32 -6.45 8.60
C LEU A 110 -3.72 -5.55 9.68
N SER A 111 -4.46 -4.53 10.14
CA SER A 111 -4.05 -3.62 11.21
C SER A 111 -3.73 -4.31 12.55
N ARG A 112 -4.02 -5.61 12.69
CA ARG A 112 -3.66 -6.41 13.88
C ARG A 112 -2.24 -6.98 13.82
N TYR A 113 -1.61 -6.97 12.65
CA TYR A 113 -0.35 -7.67 12.38
C TYR A 113 0.77 -6.74 11.91
N VAL A 114 0.46 -5.46 11.68
CA VAL A 114 1.40 -4.49 11.08
C VAL A 114 1.36 -3.19 11.86
N ASP A 115 2.43 -2.42 11.75
CA ASP A 115 2.60 -1.12 12.40
C ASP A 115 2.19 0.02 11.45
N VAL A 116 2.40 -0.17 10.14
CA VAL A 116 2.11 0.81 9.09
C VAL A 116 1.35 0.16 7.94
N ILE A 117 0.36 0.85 7.40
CA ILE A 117 -0.27 0.51 6.13
C ILE A 117 0.02 1.63 5.14
N CYS A 118 0.41 1.24 3.93
CA CYS A 118 0.83 2.13 2.86
C CYS A 118 -0.11 2.04 1.65
N PRO A 119 -1.28 2.71 1.67
CA PRO A 119 -2.19 2.67 0.54
C PRO A 119 -1.60 3.39 -0.68
N MET A 120 -1.66 2.74 -1.83
CA MET A 120 -1.27 3.34 -3.11
C MET A 120 -2.42 4.16 -3.70
N TYR A 121 -2.56 5.41 -3.24
CA TYR A 121 -3.66 6.30 -3.62
C TYR A 121 -3.49 7.02 -4.96
N TYR A 122 -2.82 6.38 -5.92
CA TYR A 122 -2.55 6.97 -7.23
C TYR A 122 -3.84 7.44 -7.90
N PRO A 123 -4.06 8.76 -8.11
CA PRO A 123 -5.33 9.23 -8.65
C PRO A 123 -5.61 8.70 -10.06
N SER A 124 -4.57 8.32 -10.80
CA SER A 124 -4.69 7.63 -12.09
C SER A 124 -5.34 6.25 -12.02
N HIS A 125 -5.26 5.56 -10.88
CA HIS A 125 -5.77 4.19 -10.67
C HIS A 125 -7.16 4.15 -10.05
N PHE A 126 -7.74 5.30 -9.68
CA PHE A 126 -9.15 5.42 -9.38
C PHE A 126 -9.96 5.69 -10.65
N GLU A 127 -11.25 5.36 -10.59
CA GLU A 127 -12.22 5.79 -11.60
C GLU A 127 -12.05 7.29 -11.89
N GLN A 128 -12.05 7.65 -13.18
CA GLN A 128 -11.66 9.01 -13.60
C GLN A 128 -12.63 10.09 -13.08
N THR A 129 -13.85 9.70 -12.72
CA THR A 129 -14.89 10.56 -12.14
C THR A 129 -14.86 10.61 -10.60
N PHE A 130 -14.13 9.70 -9.94
CA PHE A 130 -14.06 9.64 -8.49
C PHE A 130 -13.45 10.92 -7.91
N LEU A 131 -14.20 11.64 -7.07
CA LEU A 131 -13.82 12.92 -6.46
C LEU A 131 -13.35 13.99 -7.46
N ALA A 132 -13.79 13.90 -8.71
CA ALA A 132 -13.43 14.81 -9.80
C ALA A 132 -14.36 16.04 -9.90
N ASN A 133 -15.06 16.39 -8.82
CA ASN A 133 -15.96 17.55 -8.79
C ASN A 133 -15.18 18.88 -8.84
N PRO A 134 -15.80 19.98 -9.32
CA PRO A 134 -15.18 21.29 -9.29
C PRO A 134 -14.80 21.74 -7.86
N PRO A 135 -13.67 22.46 -7.68
CA PRO A 135 -12.60 22.64 -8.67
C PRO A 135 -11.89 21.30 -8.92
N GLU A 136 -11.78 20.91 -10.19
CA GLU A 136 -11.42 19.56 -10.60
C GLU A 136 -9.97 19.23 -10.31
N ASP A 137 -9.08 20.23 -10.40
CA ASP A 137 -7.66 20.16 -10.12
C ASP A 137 -7.35 19.84 -8.64
N GLN A 138 -8.34 19.91 -7.74
CA GLN A 138 -8.25 19.52 -6.33
C GLN A 138 -8.52 18.02 -6.09
N ARG A 139 -8.81 17.24 -7.14
CA ARG A 139 -9.03 15.80 -7.00
C ARG A 139 -7.86 15.06 -6.34
N PRO A 140 -6.57 15.32 -6.66
CA PRO A 140 -5.44 14.65 -6.01
C PRO A 140 -5.45 14.92 -4.49
N TYR A 141 -5.58 16.18 -4.09
CA TYR A 141 -5.72 16.56 -2.68
C TYR A 141 -6.85 15.79 -1.98
N ARG A 142 -8.06 15.76 -2.58
CA ARG A 142 -9.21 15.08 -2.00
C ARG A 142 -8.99 13.57 -1.83
N ILE A 143 -8.34 12.93 -2.79
CA ILE A 143 -8.05 11.49 -2.74
C ILE A 143 -7.12 11.15 -1.58
N TYR A 144 -6.05 11.92 -1.37
CA TYR A 144 -5.13 11.68 -0.26
C TYR A 144 -5.77 12.07 1.07
N TYR A 145 -6.33 13.29 1.17
CA TYR A 145 -6.88 13.80 2.42
C TYR A 145 -8.00 12.91 2.98
N GLN A 146 -8.99 12.58 2.15
CA GLN A 146 -10.11 11.77 2.59
C GLN A 146 -9.73 10.29 2.71
N GLY A 147 -8.84 9.78 1.85
CA GLY A 147 -8.38 8.41 1.86
C GLY A 147 -7.70 8.04 3.17
N ILE A 148 -6.71 8.84 3.59
CA ILE A 148 -5.96 8.62 4.83
C ILE A 148 -6.90 8.62 6.03
N ARG A 149 -7.81 9.59 6.12
CA ARG A 149 -8.79 9.66 7.21
C ARG A 149 -9.71 8.44 7.24
N ARG A 150 -10.06 7.92 6.06
CA ARG A 150 -10.89 6.72 5.94
C ARG A 150 -10.14 5.46 6.33
N THR A 151 -8.89 5.27 5.87
CA THR A 151 -8.06 4.14 6.31
C THR A 151 -7.82 4.19 7.82
N ASN A 152 -7.51 5.35 8.38
CA ASN A 152 -7.37 5.53 9.83
C ASN A 152 -8.64 5.15 10.59
N HIS A 153 -9.81 5.52 10.06
CA HIS A 153 -11.10 5.15 10.64
C HIS A 153 -11.32 3.62 10.60
N ILE A 154 -11.07 2.97 9.46
CA ILE A 154 -11.21 1.52 9.30
C ILE A 154 -10.24 0.77 10.22
N ALA A 155 -8.99 1.23 10.30
CA ALA A 155 -7.97 0.68 11.20
C ALA A 155 -8.19 1.03 12.67
N ARG A 156 -9.19 1.87 12.99
CA ARG A 156 -9.50 2.35 14.35
C ARG A 156 -8.30 2.99 15.06
N GLY A 157 -7.44 3.68 14.30
CA GLY A 157 -6.25 4.35 14.81
C GLY A 157 -5.16 3.41 15.37
N LYS A 158 -5.17 2.12 15.01
CA LYS A 158 -4.22 1.13 15.52
C LYS A 158 -2.86 1.13 14.81
N ILE A 159 -2.78 1.78 13.66
CA ILE A 159 -1.62 1.76 12.76
C ILE A 159 -1.34 3.17 12.24
N ILE A 160 -0.13 3.36 11.70
CA ILE A 160 0.23 4.55 10.94
C ILE A 160 -0.22 4.37 9.50
N VAL A 161 -0.87 5.38 8.92
CA VAL A 161 -1.17 5.41 7.48
C VAL A 161 -0.12 6.25 6.77
N ARG A 162 0.69 5.61 5.92
CA ARG A 162 1.79 6.24 5.17
C ARG A 162 1.63 5.97 3.67
N PRO A 163 0.80 6.74 2.95
CA PRO A 163 0.46 6.39 1.57
C PRO A 163 1.61 6.60 0.60
N TYR A 164 1.52 5.89 -0.52
CA TYR A 164 2.33 6.17 -1.70
C TYR A 164 1.72 7.29 -2.53
N VAL A 165 2.53 8.28 -2.90
CA VAL A 165 2.21 9.45 -3.74
C VAL A 165 2.57 9.17 -5.20
N GLN A 166 1.66 9.46 -6.13
CA GLN A 166 1.85 9.26 -7.56
C GLN A 166 2.86 10.26 -8.13
N SER A 167 4.09 9.82 -8.36
CA SER A 167 5.14 10.64 -8.96
C SER A 167 5.45 10.27 -10.40
N PHE A 168 4.50 9.63 -11.09
CA PHE A 168 4.59 9.31 -12.51
C PHE A 168 3.33 9.75 -13.26
N TYR A 169 3.50 10.05 -14.55
CA TYR A 169 2.38 10.29 -15.46
C TYR A 169 1.80 8.97 -15.97
N MET A 170 0.47 8.83 -15.94
CA MET A 170 -0.23 7.75 -16.62
C MET A 170 -1.10 8.34 -17.75
N ASN A 171 -1.17 7.68 -18.91
CA ASN A 171 -1.94 8.19 -20.05
C ASN A 171 -3.46 7.98 -19.90
N VAL A 172 -4.04 8.50 -18.82
CA VAL A 172 -5.48 8.50 -18.52
C VAL A 172 -6.08 9.89 -18.74
N ALA A 173 -7.42 9.97 -18.80
CA ALA A 173 -8.11 11.21 -19.16
C ALA A 173 -7.83 12.36 -18.19
N TYR A 174 -7.79 12.07 -16.89
CA TYR A 174 -7.54 13.08 -15.86
C TYR A 174 -6.09 13.58 -15.90
N ASP A 175 -5.11 12.68 -15.92
CA ASP A 175 -3.68 13.02 -15.93
C ASP A 175 -3.29 13.79 -17.20
N ARG A 176 -3.84 13.45 -18.37
CA ARG A 176 -3.66 14.23 -19.62
C ARG A 176 -3.98 15.72 -19.46
N LYS A 177 -4.90 16.06 -18.56
CA LYS A 177 -5.37 17.43 -18.34
C LYS A 177 -4.68 18.12 -17.16
N TYR A 178 -4.34 17.38 -16.11
CA TYR A 178 -3.96 17.97 -14.83
C TYR A 178 -2.58 17.56 -14.29
N TYR A 179 -1.96 16.49 -14.81
CA TYR A 179 -0.71 15.99 -14.23
C TYR A 179 0.44 16.97 -14.47
N ASN A 180 1.01 17.49 -13.39
CA ASN A 180 2.15 18.41 -13.36
C ASN A 180 2.71 18.47 -11.91
N ALA A 181 3.68 19.33 -11.65
CA ALA A 181 4.24 19.52 -10.31
C ALA A 181 3.18 19.93 -9.25
N ASP A 182 2.17 20.72 -9.63
CA ASP A 182 1.10 21.14 -8.73
C ASP A 182 0.14 20.01 -8.36
N TYR A 183 -0.08 19.05 -9.26
CA TYR A 183 -0.80 17.80 -8.99
C TYR A 183 -0.13 17.03 -7.85
N VAL A 184 1.18 16.78 -7.94
CA VAL A 184 1.95 16.05 -6.93
C VAL A 184 2.00 16.84 -5.61
N ARG A 185 2.16 18.16 -5.68
CA ARG A 185 2.08 19.04 -4.51
C ARG A 185 0.75 18.90 -3.78
N LYS A 186 -0.37 18.85 -4.49
CA LYS A 186 -1.71 18.67 -3.91
C LYS A 186 -1.89 17.31 -3.24
N GLU A 187 -1.30 16.25 -3.78
CA GLU A 187 -1.28 14.95 -3.08
C GLU A 187 -0.58 15.09 -1.72
N VAL A 188 0.61 15.72 -1.69
CA VAL A 188 1.38 15.97 -0.47
C VAL A 188 0.64 16.84 0.53
N ASP A 189 0.00 17.92 0.07
CA ASP A 189 -0.86 18.76 0.93
C ASP A 189 -2.00 17.94 1.53
N GLY A 190 -2.64 17.08 0.72
CA GLY A 190 -3.69 16.18 1.19
C GLY A 190 -3.19 15.20 2.26
N VAL A 191 -1.97 14.69 2.12
CA VAL A 191 -1.33 13.87 3.16
C VAL A 191 -1.16 14.66 4.45
N ARG A 192 -0.51 15.83 4.36
CA ARG A 192 -0.15 16.67 5.51
C ARG A 192 -1.36 17.14 6.29
N ASP A 193 -2.43 17.52 5.59
CA ASP A 193 -3.64 18.02 6.21
C ASP A 193 -4.47 16.89 6.86
N ALA A 194 -4.28 15.64 6.42
CA ALA A 194 -4.98 14.48 6.99
C ALA A 194 -4.31 13.87 8.22
N GLY A 195 -3.00 14.03 8.38
CA GLY A 195 -2.24 13.48 9.51
C GLY A 195 -0.72 13.59 9.34
N ASP A 196 0.02 12.98 10.25
CA ASP A 196 1.48 13.08 10.38
C ASP A 196 2.22 11.75 10.15
N GLY A 197 1.56 10.77 9.50
CA GLY A 197 2.12 9.42 9.25
C GLY A 197 3.23 9.33 8.19
N GLY A 198 3.51 10.44 7.50
CA GLY A 198 4.48 10.51 6.41
C GLY A 198 3.91 10.07 5.05
N LEU A 199 4.79 10.00 4.04
CA LEU A 199 4.47 9.56 2.69
C LEU A 199 5.71 8.97 2.00
N THR A 200 5.48 8.19 0.94
CA THR A 200 6.52 7.70 0.04
C THR A 200 6.18 8.10 -1.39
N PHE A 201 7.13 8.67 -2.15
CA PHE A 201 6.92 8.93 -3.57
C PHE A 201 7.17 7.66 -4.39
N TRP A 202 6.30 7.35 -5.34
CA TRP A 202 6.53 6.28 -6.31
C TRP A 202 6.63 6.83 -7.72
N ASN A 203 7.73 6.51 -8.41
CA ASN A 203 7.88 6.71 -9.85
C ASN A 203 8.52 5.45 -10.47
N ASN A 204 7.78 4.77 -11.35
CA ASN A 204 8.23 3.56 -12.03
C ASN A 204 9.46 3.76 -12.94
N GLY A 205 9.70 4.99 -13.40
CA GLY A 205 10.89 5.38 -14.15
C GLY A 205 12.06 5.86 -13.27
N GLY A 206 11.91 5.84 -11.94
CA GLY A 206 12.94 6.26 -11.00
C GLY A 206 13.30 7.75 -11.04
N ARG A 207 12.44 8.60 -11.62
CA ARG A 207 12.71 10.04 -11.78
C ARG A 207 12.11 10.84 -10.63
N TYR A 208 12.95 11.32 -9.72
CA TYR A 208 12.51 12.09 -8.54
C TYR A 208 12.94 13.57 -8.58
N ASP A 209 13.76 13.96 -9.56
CA ASP A 209 14.34 15.32 -9.66
C ASP A 209 13.30 16.43 -9.90
N GLU A 210 12.14 16.07 -10.45
CA GLU A 210 11.06 17.00 -10.81
C GLU A 210 9.93 17.03 -9.78
N ILE A 211 10.04 16.25 -8.70
CA ILE A 211 9.03 16.20 -7.65
C ILE A 211 9.20 17.45 -6.77
N PRO A 212 8.12 18.22 -6.50
CA PRO A 212 8.20 19.35 -5.60
C PRO A 212 8.76 18.87 -4.25
N ASN A 213 9.98 19.28 -3.91
CA ASN A 213 10.55 18.96 -2.61
C ASN A 213 9.68 19.66 -1.55
N PRO A 214 8.90 18.92 -0.76
CA PRO A 214 7.98 19.56 0.14
C PRO A 214 8.83 20.07 1.31
N GLU A 215 8.92 21.40 1.47
CA GLU A 215 9.66 22.06 2.56
C GLU A 215 9.55 21.26 3.86
N PRO A 216 10.66 20.97 4.57
CA PRO A 216 10.63 20.11 5.74
C PRO A 216 9.62 20.65 6.75
N VAL A 217 8.81 19.74 7.30
CA VAL A 217 7.86 20.05 8.36
C VAL A 217 8.63 20.74 9.47
N LYS A 218 8.27 21.99 9.82
CA LYS A 218 8.70 22.58 11.09
C LYS A 218 8.24 21.61 12.16
N ALA A 219 9.19 20.96 12.83
CA ALA A 219 8.89 19.97 13.86
C ALA A 219 7.79 20.53 14.77
N ALA A 220 6.59 19.96 14.67
CA ALA A 220 5.57 20.21 15.66
C ALA A 220 6.19 19.77 16.99
N GLN A 221 6.19 20.64 17.99
CA GLN A 221 6.53 20.25 19.36
C GLN A 221 5.43 19.28 19.82
N GLY A 222 5.59 18.00 19.47
CA GLY A 222 4.70 16.94 19.90
C GLY A 222 4.77 16.79 21.42
N PRO A 223 3.68 16.35 22.07
CA PRO A 223 3.70 16.08 23.50
C PRO A 223 4.74 15.01 23.81
N ALA A 224 5.41 15.15 24.95
CA ALA A 224 6.46 14.24 25.40
C ALA A 224 6.00 12.78 25.32
N ARG A 225 6.85 11.90 24.76
CA ARG A 225 6.62 10.46 24.71
C ARG A 225 6.27 9.96 26.13
N PRO A 226 5.18 9.19 26.31
CA PRO A 226 4.91 8.57 27.60
C PRO A 226 6.08 7.63 27.91
N LYS A 227 6.64 7.78 29.12
CA LYS A 227 7.63 6.85 29.66
C LYS A 227 6.98 5.47 29.72
N LEU A 228 7.57 4.51 29.03
CA LEU A 228 7.33 3.09 29.31
C LEU A 228 7.72 2.89 30.78
N LEU A 229 6.77 2.38 31.58
CA LEU A 229 7.04 1.98 32.95
C LEU A 229 7.92 0.73 32.90
N ASP A 230 9.00 0.76 33.68
CA ASP A 230 9.91 -0.36 33.94
C ASP A 230 9.18 -1.55 34.59
#